data_AF-A0A3N5N245-F1
#
_entry.id   AF-A0A3N5N245-F1
#
_cell.length_a   1.000
_cell.length_b   1.000
_cell.length_c   1.000
_cell.angle_alpha   90.00
_cell.angle_beta   90.00
_cell.angle_gamma   90.00
#
_symmetry.space_group_name_H-M   'P 1'
#
loop_
_entity.id
_entity.type
_entity.pdbx_description
1 polymer ?
#
loop_
_entity_poly.entity_id
_entity_poly.type
_entity_poly.pdbx_seq_one_letter_code
_entity_poly.pdbx_strand_id
1 'polypeptide(L)'
;MVNLMIPPEKAIFLLNEKVDEIKTLIEKQQGLTYYDFLDLCSKTWSVIDEIYRADERHPEEIRIIGVPTCSCNSSAEVQIMLLEDYYSRLLDYIDEIRISLKTPE
;
A
#
# COMPACT_ATOMS: atom_id res chain seq x y z
N MET A 1 4.77 -10.34 17.19
CA MET A 1 3.93 -9.16 17.43
C MET A 1 4.29 -8.11 16.39
N VAL A 2 3.31 -7.48 15.74
CA VAL A 2 3.60 -6.44 14.75
C VAL A 2 4.05 -5.18 15.49
N ASN A 3 5.21 -4.64 15.13
CA ASN A 3 5.81 -3.50 15.82
C ASN A 3 5.39 -2.19 15.15
N LEU A 4 4.25 -1.67 15.58
CA LEU A 4 3.66 -0.46 15.02
C LEU A 4 4.18 0.80 15.73
N MET A 5 4.41 1.85 14.96
CA MET A 5 4.75 3.18 15.50
C MET A 5 3.54 3.98 15.95
N ILE A 6 2.33 3.53 15.56
CA ILE A 6 1.05 4.14 15.90
C ILE A 6 0.08 3.08 16.43
N PRO A 7 -1.01 3.48 17.12
CA PRO A 7 -2.01 2.53 17.59
C PRO A 7 -2.59 1.67 16.46
N PRO A 8 -2.85 0.36 16.71
CA PRO A 8 -3.38 -0.56 15.70
C PRO A 8 -4.64 -0.07 14.98
N GLU A 9 -5.57 0.59 15.70
CA GLU A 9 -6.79 1.12 15.11
C GLU A 9 -6.51 2.23 14.11
N LYS A 10 -5.54 3.11 14.41
CA LYS A 10 -5.10 4.18 13.51
C LYS A 10 -4.37 3.60 12.29
N ALA A 11 -3.53 2.59 12.48
CA ALA A 11 -2.86 1.90 11.39
C ALA A 11 -3.86 1.25 10.42
N ILE A 12 -4.83 0.50 10.97
CA ILE A 12 -5.90 -0.11 10.17
C ILE A 12 -6.72 0.96 9.43
N PHE A 13 -7.03 2.10 10.09
CA PHE A 13 -7.74 3.19 9.43
C PHE A 13 -6.97 3.73 8.20
N LEU A 14 -5.70 4.09 8.38
CA LEU A 14 -4.87 4.62 7.28
C LEU A 14 -4.69 3.61 6.13
N LEU A 15 -4.54 2.32 6.45
CA LEU A 15 -4.45 1.27 5.43
C LEU A 15 -5.76 1.13 4.66
N ASN A 16 -6.92 1.17 5.34
CA ASN A 16 -8.22 1.11 4.65
C ASN A 16 -8.44 2.31 3.73
N GLU A 17 -8.04 3.52 4.14
CA GLU A 17 -8.13 4.70 3.26
C GLU A 17 -7.37 4.47 1.94
N LYS A 18 -6.19 3.84 2.01
CA LYS A 18 -5.39 3.52 0.81
C LYS A 18 -5.98 2.37 0.00
N VAL A 19 -6.51 1.35 0.66
CA VAL A 19 -7.23 0.23 0.02
C VAL A 19 -8.43 0.75 -0.78
N ASP A 20 -9.23 1.65 -0.21
CA ASP A 20 -10.42 2.21 -0.86
C ASP A 20 -10.05 3.12 -2.05
N GLU A 21 -9.01 3.94 -1.90
CA GLU A 21 -8.46 4.76 -2.98
C GLU A 21 -8.00 3.89 -4.17
N ILE A 22 -7.19 2.87 -3.91
CA ILE A 22 -6.67 1.96 -4.94
C ILE A 22 -7.82 1.14 -5.57
N LYS A 23 -8.74 0.60 -4.77
CA LYS A 23 -9.89 -0.16 -5.27
C LYS A 23 -10.73 0.66 -6.23
N THR A 24 -10.98 1.93 -5.90
CA THR A 24 -11.73 2.85 -6.75
C THR A 24 -11.06 3.06 -8.11
N LEU A 25 -9.72 3.13 -8.15
CA LEU A 25 -8.95 3.27 -9.38
C LEU A 25 -9.02 2.00 -10.26
N ILE A 26 -8.89 0.82 -9.63
CA ILE A 26 -9.01 -0.48 -10.31
C ILE A 26 -10.40 -0.64 -10.92
N GLU A 27 -11.47 -0.39 -10.14
CA GLU A 27 -12.87 -0.55 -10.59
C GLU A 27 -13.23 0.37 -11.76
N LYS A 28 -12.68 1.59 -11.77
CA LYS A 28 -12.88 2.54 -12.88
C LYS A 28 -12.12 2.15 -14.15
N GLN A 29 -11.18 1.21 -14.06
CA GLN A 29 -10.21 0.87 -15.12
C GLN A 29 -9.57 2.12 -15.72
N GLN A 30 -9.37 3.15 -14.89
CA GLN A 30 -8.88 4.43 -15.33
C GLN A 30 -7.37 4.44 -15.20
N GLY A 31 -6.67 4.46 -16.33
CA GLY A 31 -5.24 4.73 -16.34
C GLY A 31 -4.95 6.09 -15.73
N LEU A 32 -3.99 6.14 -14.81
CA LEU A 32 -3.44 7.38 -14.27
C LEU A 32 -2.39 7.93 -15.23
N THR A 33 -2.13 9.24 -15.18
CA THR A 33 -0.88 9.70 -15.78
C THR A 33 0.29 9.10 -15.00
N TYR A 34 1.45 8.98 -15.64
CA TYR A 34 2.63 8.42 -14.97
C TYR A 34 2.95 9.13 -13.64
N TYR A 35 2.85 10.46 -13.60
CA TYR A 35 3.16 11.22 -12.40
C TYR A 35 2.06 11.12 -11.34
N ASP A 36 0.80 10.99 -11.72
CA ASP A 36 -0.29 10.72 -10.77
C ASP A 36 -0.11 9.33 -10.12
N PHE A 37 0.33 8.34 -10.90
CA PHE A 37 0.64 7.01 -10.40
C PHE A 37 1.84 7.04 -9.43
N LEU A 38 2.91 7.75 -9.79
CA LEU A 38 4.06 7.92 -8.88
C LEU A 38 3.68 8.64 -7.58
N ASP A 39 2.85 9.67 -7.66
CA ASP A 39 2.36 10.40 -6.48
C ASP A 39 1.55 9.48 -5.57
N LEU A 40 0.66 8.65 -6.13
CA LEU A 40 -0.08 7.63 -5.39
C LEU A 40 0.86 6.66 -4.67
N CYS A 41 1.82 6.06 -5.39
CA CYS A 41 2.78 5.13 -4.79
C CYS A 41 3.59 5.79 -3.66
N SER A 42 4.09 7.01 -3.89
CA SER A 42 4.83 7.78 -2.88
C SER A 42 4.00 8.05 -1.63
N LYS A 43 2.72 8.40 -1.78
CA LYS A 43 1.80 8.59 -0.66
C LYS A 43 1.53 7.30 0.09
N THR A 44 1.35 6.18 -0.62
CA THR A 44 1.18 4.86 0.00
C THR A 44 2.42 4.47 0.79
N TRP A 45 3.63 4.62 0.24
CA TRP A 45 4.87 4.34 0.97
C TRP A 45 5.02 5.21 2.21
N SER A 46 4.66 6.50 2.12
CA SER A 46 4.70 7.40 3.27
C SER A 46 3.75 6.98 4.39
N VAL A 47 2.56 6.44 4.05
CA VAL A 47 1.64 5.86 5.03
C VAL A 47 2.25 4.62 5.68
N ILE A 48 2.88 3.73 4.90
CA ILE A 48 3.56 2.55 5.45
C ILE A 48 4.72 2.96 6.38
N ASP A 49 5.48 3.99 6.01
CA ASP A 49 6.54 4.56 6.84
C ASP A 49 6.01 5.26 8.10
N GLU A 50 4.74 5.70 8.15
CA GLU A 50 4.12 6.21 9.37
C GLU A 50 3.70 5.07 10.31
N ILE A 51 3.30 3.93 9.73
CA ILE A 51 2.77 2.78 10.47
C ILE A 51 3.89 1.92 11.05
N TYR A 52 4.91 1.61 10.24
CA TYR A 52 5.95 0.64 10.54
C TYR A 52 7.30 1.33 10.71
N ARG A 53 8.11 0.82 11.64
CA ARG A 53 9.49 1.31 11.81
C ARG A 53 10.33 0.93 10.59
N ALA A 54 11.41 1.67 10.38
CA ALA A 54 12.33 1.44 9.26
C ALA A 54 13.04 0.07 9.29
N ASP A 55 13.11 -0.59 10.45
CA ASP A 55 13.67 -1.93 10.62
C ASP A 55 12.66 -3.07 10.42
N GLU A 56 11.39 -2.74 10.16
CA GLU A 56 10.37 -3.71 9.77
C GLU A 56 10.48 -4.05 8.27
N ARG A 57 10.00 -5.24 7.88
CA ARG A 57 10.00 -5.68 6.47
C ARG A 57 8.97 -4.93 5.61
N HIS A 58 7.86 -4.48 6.20
CA HIS A 58 6.70 -3.95 5.47
C HIS A 58 7.02 -2.74 4.56
N PRO A 59 7.83 -1.75 5.00
CA PRO A 59 8.27 -0.68 4.13
C PRO A 59 9.09 -1.16 2.93
N GLU A 60 9.93 -2.18 3.07
CA GLU A 60 10.71 -2.71 1.94
C GLU A 60 9.82 -3.52 1.00
N GLU A 61 8.96 -4.38 1.54
CA GLU A 61 8.05 -5.23 0.76
C GLU A 61 7.13 -4.43 -0.16
N ILE A 62 6.55 -3.33 0.34
CA ILE A 62 5.67 -2.49 -0.47
C ILE A 62 6.43 -1.75 -1.57
N ARG A 63 7.70 -1.40 -1.34
CA ARG A 63 8.55 -0.73 -2.33
C ARG A 63 9.05 -1.67 -3.41
N ILE A 64 9.18 -2.98 -3.11
CA ILE A 64 9.57 -4.01 -4.09
C ILE A 64 8.51 -4.17 -5.20
N ILE A 65 7.23 -3.90 -4.91
CA ILE A 65 6.19 -3.80 -5.96
C ILE A 65 6.62 -2.79 -7.03
N GLY A 66 7.23 -1.69 -6.58
CA GLY A 66 7.88 -0.72 -7.44
C GLY A 66 6.89 0.16 -8.19
N VAL A 67 7.45 0.80 -9.21
CA VAL A 67 6.76 1.70 -10.15
C VAL A 67 7.38 1.53 -11.53
N PRO A 68 6.68 1.89 -12.63
CA PRO A 68 7.31 1.89 -13.95
C PRO A 68 8.54 2.80 -13.96
N THR A 69 9.65 2.31 -14.51
CA THR A 69 10.94 3.01 -14.54
C THR A 69 10.93 4.28 -15.37
N CYS A 70 9.96 4.42 -16.28
CA CYS A 70 9.83 5.52 -17.22
C CYS A 70 8.34 5.70 -17.56
N SER A 71 7.92 6.94 -17.83
CA SER A 71 6.60 7.23 -18.38
C SER A 71 6.31 6.47 -19.68
N CYS A 72 7.34 6.20 -20.49
CA CYS A 72 7.28 5.40 -21.70
C CYS A 72 6.88 3.92 -21.47
N ASN A 73 7.11 3.40 -20.25
CA ASN A 73 6.78 2.02 -19.86
C ASN A 73 5.50 1.95 -19.01
N SER A 74 4.81 3.07 -18.83
CA SER A 74 3.66 3.20 -17.93
C SER A 74 2.35 3.10 -18.70
N SER A 75 2.03 1.91 -19.23
CA SER A 75 0.70 1.68 -19.81
C SER A 75 -0.36 1.56 -18.72
N ALA A 76 -1.63 1.77 -19.08
CA ALA A 76 -2.74 1.63 -18.14
C ALA A 76 -2.84 0.20 -17.60
N GLU A 77 -2.56 -0.81 -18.41
CA GLU A 77 -2.55 -2.22 -18.01
C GLU A 77 -1.45 -2.52 -16.99
N VAL A 78 -0.24 -1.97 -17.19
CA VAL A 78 0.87 -2.11 -16.24
C VAL A 78 0.52 -1.44 -14.92
N GLN A 79 -0.07 -0.24 -14.96
CA GLN A 79 -0.50 0.45 -13.75
C GLN A 79 -1.57 -0.33 -13.00
N ILE A 80 -2.59 -0.87 -13.69
CA ILE A 80 -3.65 -1.66 -13.06
C ILE A 80 -3.07 -2.90 -12.38
N MET A 81 -2.17 -3.62 -13.05
CA MET A 81 -1.49 -4.79 -12.46
C MET A 81 -0.74 -4.42 -11.18
N LEU A 82 0.01 -3.31 -11.19
CA LEU A 82 0.70 -2.84 -9.99
C LEU A 82 -0.29 -2.43 -8.90
N LEU A 83 -1.39 -1.75 -9.23
CA LEU A 83 -2.43 -1.39 -8.26
C LEU A 83 -3.04 -2.63 -7.59
N GLU A 84 -3.24 -3.72 -8.32
CA GLU A 84 -3.70 -4.99 -7.76
C GLU A 84 -2.69 -5.58 -6.75
N ASP A 85 -1.40 -5.52 -7.06
CA ASP A 85 -0.33 -5.94 -6.14
C ASP A 85 -0.30 -5.07 -4.86
N TYR A 86 -0.40 -3.74 -5.00
CA TYR A 86 -0.51 -2.83 -3.86
C TYR A 86 -1.75 -3.14 -3.03
N TYR A 87 -2.90 -3.32 -3.67
CA TYR A 87 -4.16 -3.63 -3.01
C TYR A 87 -4.06 -4.91 -2.18
N SER A 88 -3.55 -6.01 -2.78
CA SER A 88 -3.36 -7.28 -2.08
C SER A 88 -2.44 -7.13 -0.87
N ARG A 89 -1.29 -6.44 -1.04
CA ARG A 89 -0.31 -6.29 0.04
C ARG A 89 -0.85 -5.46 1.21
N LEU A 90 -1.64 -4.42 0.94
CA LEU A 90 -2.25 -3.60 1.99
C LEU A 90 -3.30 -4.40 2.79
N LEU A 91 -4.06 -5.29 2.14
CA LEU A 91 -4.98 -6.19 2.84
C LEU A 91 -4.23 -7.17 3.75
N ASP A 92 -3.12 -7.74 3.28
CA ASP A 92 -2.26 -8.62 4.09
C ASP A 92 -1.78 -7.91 5.36
N TYR A 93 -1.37 -6.64 5.25
CA TYR A 93 -0.93 -5.83 6.39
C TYR A 93 -2.05 -5.59 7.41
N ILE A 94 -3.27 -5.29 6.94
CA ILE A 94 -4.44 -5.12 7.81
C ILE A 94 -4.72 -6.42 8.57
N ASP A 95 -4.67 -7.56 7.90
CA ASP A 95 -4.95 -8.85 8.51
C ASP A 95 -3.87 -9.26 9.50
N GLU A 96 -2.59 -9.00 9.21
CA GLU A 96 -1.49 -9.20 10.15
C GLU A 96 -1.68 -8.40 11.44
N ILE A 97 -2.04 -7.11 11.32
CA ILE A 97 -2.33 -6.26 12.49
C ILE A 97 -3.52 -6.84 13.28
N ARG A 98 -4.62 -7.21 12.62
CA ARG A 98 -5.80 -7.80 13.27
C ARG A 98 -5.51 -9.11 13.98
N ILE A 99 -4.66 -9.96 13.42
CA ILE A 99 -4.24 -11.21 14.04
C ILE A 99 -3.43 -10.89 15.31
N SER A 100 -2.50 -9.94 15.23
CA SER A 100 -1.69 -9.54 16.39
C SER A 100 -2.52 -9.01 17.57
N LEU A 101 -3.66 -8.36 17.30
CA LEU A 101 -4.60 -7.92 18.32
C LEU A 101 -5.37 -9.06 19.01
N LYS A 102 -5.61 -10.18 18.31
CA LYS A 102 -6.38 -11.33 18.82
C LYS A 102 -5.54 -12.30 19.63
N THR A 103 -4.22 -12.19 19.53
CA THR A 103 -3.27 -13.00 20.31
C THR A 103 -2.47 -12.10 21.24
N PRO A 104 -3.13 -11.51 22.27
CA PRO A 104 -2.40 -10.84 23.33
C PRO A 104 -1.67 -11.92 24.15
N GLU A 105 -0.34 -11.80 24.24
CA GLU A 105 0.44 -12.56 25.23
C GLU A 105 0.10 -12.10 26.67
#